data_AF-A0A970XVE7-F1
#
_entry.id   AF-A0A970XVE7-F1
#
_cell.length_a   1.000
_cell.length_b   1.000
_cell.length_c   1.000
_cell.angle_alpha   90.00
_cell.angle_beta   90.00
_cell.angle_gamma   90.00
#
_symmetry.space_group_name_H-M   'P 1'
#
loop_
_entity.id
_entity.type
_entity.pdbx_description
1 polymer ?
#
loop_
_entity_poly.entity_id
_entity_poly.type
_entity_poly.pdbx_seq_one_letter_code
_entity_poly.pdbx_strand_id
1 'polypeptide(L)'
;MPLALAVAGFVVGIAGIVVASGEFLRAAEKIGERLKLPKFVMGVLLIALGTSLPELATAVTSGIEGIDDIVIGNVLGANTVGVLVVLSLAVLLHGPLRMTAGVFAIDMPMVLATAILFALLAADGEISRFDAALLLLSALMYLVYTVFYRDDDTQQVGIVAFLGQVLRPGGASRSGAALRDGAAVRRAAEIVRAHGGPAPIVVVSAHEGVTRLLERAAA
;
A
#
# COMPACT_ATOMS: atom_id res chain seq x y z
N MET A 1 1.89 11.61 -42.83
CA MET A 1 0.65 11.06 -42.26
C MET A 1 -0.33 12.20 -42.04
N PRO A 2 -1.60 12.12 -42.45
CA PRO A 2 -2.55 13.20 -42.22
C PRO A 2 -2.78 13.36 -40.71
N LEU A 3 -2.66 14.59 -40.20
CA LEU A 3 -2.78 14.93 -38.78
C LEU A 3 -4.02 14.32 -38.12
N ALA A 4 -5.14 14.29 -38.86
CA ALA A 4 -6.40 13.69 -38.40
C ALA A 4 -6.25 12.20 -38.03
N LEU A 5 -5.45 11.44 -38.76
CA LEU A 5 -5.23 10.01 -38.49
C LEU A 5 -4.36 9.81 -37.24
N ALA A 6 -3.38 10.69 -37.02
CA ALA A 6 -2.54 10.66 -35.82
C ALA A 6 -3.36 11.01 -34.57
N VAL A 7 -4.18 12.07 -34.64
CA VAL A 7 -5.08 12.45 -33.55
C VAL A 7 -6.10 11.35 -33.27
N ALA A 8 -6.71 10.76 -34.31
CA ALA A 8 -7.64 9.64 -34.15
C ALA A 8 -6.95 8.43 -33.49
N GLY A 9 -5.75 8.07 -33.94
CA GLY A 9 -4.97 6.98 -33.36
C GLY A 9 -4.64 7.23 -31.88
N PHE A 10 -4.27 8.46 -31.52
CA PHE A 10 -3.99 8.84 -30.14
C PHE A 10 -5.23 8.72 -29.24
N VAL A 11 -6.38 9.23 -29.68
CA VAL A 11 -7.64 9.15 -28.92
C VAL A 11 -8.07 7.69 -28.74
N VAL A 12 -7.99 6.89 -29.80
CA VAL A 12 -8.30 5.45 -29.73
C VAL A 12 -7.33 4.72 -28.78
N GLY A 13 -6.04 5.08 -28.80
CA GLY A 13 -5.04 4.53 -27.90
C GLY A 13 -5.37 4.81 -26.43
N ILE A 14 -5.68 6.06 -26.08
CA ILE A 14 -6.09 6.43 -24.71
C ILE A 14 -7.35 5.67 -24.30
N ALA A 15 -8.37 5.65 -25.15
CA ALA A 15 -9.61 4.93 -24.85
C ALA A 15 -9.35 3.43 -24.63
N GLY A 16 -8.47 2.84 -25.44
CA GLY A 16 -8.02 1.46 -25.30
C GLY A 16 -7.35 1.20 -23.95
N ILE A 17 -6.44 2.07 -23.50
CA ILE A 17 -5.76 1.95 -22.21
C ILE A 17 -6.76 2.05 -21.04
N VAL A 18 -7.73 2.97 -21.12
CA VAL A 18 -8.76 3.12 -20.07
C VAL A 18 -9.59 1.84 -19.95
N VAL A 19 -10.03 1.26 -21.07
CA VAL A 19 -10.79 0.00 -21.06
C VAL A 19 -9.93 -1.17 -20.59
N ALA A 20 -8.71 -1.28 -21.11
CA ALA A 20 -7.79 -2.37 -20.78
C ALA A 20 -7.38 -2.37 -19.30
N SER A 21 -7.15 -1.19 -18.71
CA SER A 21 -6.79 -1.08 -17.29
C SER A 21 -7.92 -1.55 -16.36
N GLY A 22 -9.19 -1.24 -16.70
CA GLY A 22 -10.35 -1.75 -15.96
C GLY A 22 -10.50 -3.27 -16.03
N GLU A 23 -10.33 -3.86 -17.22
CA GLU A 23 -10.38 -5.32 -17.39
C GLU A 23 -9.18 -6.03 -16.75
N PHE A 24 -8.00 -5.43 -16.81
CA PHE A 24 -6.81 -5.91 -16.11
C PHE A 24 -7.03 -5.99 -14.60
N LEU A 25 -7.59 -4.92 -14.00
CA LEU A 25 -7.87 -4.90 -12.56
C LEU A 25 -8.86 -5.99 -12.16
N ARG A 26 -9.96 -6.15 -12.92
CA ARG A 26 -10.96 -7.21 -12.69
C ARG A 26 -10.37 -8.61 -12.81
N ALA A 27 -9.47 -8.82 -13.77
CA ALA A 27 -8.78 -10.09 -13.94
C ALA A 27 -7.81 -10.37 -12.78
N ALA A 28 -7.04 -9.36 -12.35
CA ALA A 28 -6.14 -9.44 -11.21
C ALA A 28 -6.89 -9.77 -9.91
N GLU A 29 -8.04 -9.14 -9.66
CA GLU A 29 -8.93 -9.43 -8.53
C GLU A 29 -9.39 -10.89 -8.53
N LYS A 30 -9.93 -11.38 -9.66
CA LYS A 30 -10.37 -12.77 -9.82
C LYS A 30 -9.24 -13.77 -9.58
N ILE A 31 -8.02 -13.45 -10.05
CA ILE A 31 -6.84 -14.31 -9.84
C ILE A 31 -6.47 -14.32 -8.36
N GLY A 32 -6.37 -13.15 -7.73
CA GLY A 32 -6.01 -13.06 -6.31
C GLY A 32 -7.04 -13.73 -5.40
N GLU A 33 -8.33 -13.63 -5.69
CA GLU A 33 -9.38 -14.35 -4.95
C GLU A 33 -9.25 -15.87 -5.08
N ARG A 34 -8.98 -16.38 -6.28
CA ARG A 34 -8.77 -17.83 -6.52
C ARG A 34 -7.53 -18.36 -5.82
N LEU A 35 -6.48 -17.54 -5.75
CA LEU A 35 -5.24 -17.86 -5.04
C LEU A 35 -5.30 -17.56 -3.54
N LYS A 36 -6.44 -17.06 -3.04
CA LYS A 36 -6.65 -16.62 -1.65
C LYS A 36 -5.57 -15.64 -1.17
N LEU A 37 -5.11 -14.77 -2.06
CA LEU A 37 -4.12 -13.76 -1.74
C LEU A 37 -4.77 -12.61 -0.94
N PRO A 38 -4.08 -12.10 0.10
CA PRO A 38 -4.51 -10.89 0.79
C PRO A 38 -4.63 -9.73 -0.21
N LYS A 39 -5.63 -8.85 -0.03
CA LYS A 39 -5.84 -7.68 -0.93
C LYS A 39 -4.59 -6.81 -1.09
N PHE A 40 -3.80 -6.68 -0.01
CA PHE A 40 -2.54 -5.96 -0.04
C PHE A 40 -1.51 -6.63 -0.96
N VAL A 41 -1.33 -7.95 -0.83
CA VAL A 41 -0.41 -8.74 -1.67
C VAL A 41 -0.85 -8.70 -3.12
N MET A 42 -2.16 -8.78 -3.40
CA MET A 42 -2.70 -8.62 -4.75
C MET A 42 -2.33 -7.24 -5.35
N GLY A 43 -2.44 -6.16 -4.56
CA GLY A 43 -2.06 -4.82 -4.99
C GLY A 43 -0.57 -4.66 -5.27
N VAL A 44 0.30 -5.11 -4.36
CA VAL A 44 1.75 -4.97 -4.48
C VAL A 44 2.35 -5.94 -5.50
N LEU A 45 1.77 -7.13 -5.67
CA LEU A 45 2.28 -8.16 -6.56
C LEU A 45 1.65 -8.06 -7.95
N LEU A 46 0.34 -8.33 -8.06
CA LEU A 46 -0.32 -8.47 -9.36
C LEU A 46 -0.52 -7.12 -10.04
N ILE A 47 -1.08 -6.16 -9.31
CA ILE A 47 -1.43 -4.85 -9.89
C ILE A 47 -0.16 -4.06 -10.18
N ALA A 48 0.72 -3.87 -9.19
CA ALA A 48 1.93 -3.06 -9.37
C ALA A 48 2.91 -3.64 -10.40
N LEU A 49 3.13 -4.96 -10.43
CA LEU A 49 3.95 -5.56 -11.50
C LEU A 49 3.28 -5.39 -12.85
N GLY A 50 1.97 -5.67 -12.95
CA GLY A 50 1.26 -5.60 -14.22
C GLY A 50 1.22 -4.21 -14.83
N THR A 51 1.07 -3.16 -14.02
CA THR A 51 1.14 -1.77 -14.50
C THR A 51 2.54 -1.34 -14.89
N SER A 52 3.58 -2.06 -14.45
CA SER A 52 4.99 -1.76 -14.74
C SER A 52 5.57 -2.62 -15.88
N LEU A 53 4.77 -3.54 -16.45
CA LEU A 53 5.19 -4.39 -17.56
C LEU A 53 5.54 -3.60 -18.83
N PRO A 54 4.78 -2.56 -19.25
CA PRO A 54 5.13 -1.76 -20.41
C PRO A 54 6.49 -1.04 -20.25
N GLU A 55 6.76 -0.53 -19.05
CA GLU A 55 8.00 0.14 -18.67
C GLU A 55 9.15 -0.86 -18.65
N LEU A 56 8.93 -2.07 -18.10
CA LEU A 56 9.91 -3.15 -18.15
C LEU A 56 10.22 -3.57 -19.59
N ALA A 57 9.19 -3.71 -20.43
CA ALA A 57 9.36 -4.06 -21.83
C ALA A 57 10.20 -3.01 -22.56
N THR A 58 9.89 -1.73 -22.36
CA THR A 58 10.64 -0.60 -22.94
C THR A 58 12.09 -0.57 -22.43
N ALA A 59 12.30 -0.73 -21.13
CA ALA A 59 13.64 -0.77 -20.53
C ALA A 59 14.48 -1.93 -21.05
N VAL A 60 13.89 -3.13 -21.19
CA VAL A 60 14.58 -4.32 -21.72
C VAL A 60 14.91 -4.13 -23.20
N THR A 61 13.98 -3.66 -24.02
CA THR A 61 14.25 -3.44 -25.44
C THR A 61 15.34 -2.40 -25.66
N SER A 62 15.26 -1.26 -24.97
CA SER A 62 16.28 -0.20 -25.09
C SER A 62 17.62 -0.61 -24.52
N GLY A 63 17.65 -1.42 -23.45
CA GLY A 63 18.89 -1.98 -22.91
C GLY A 63 19.56 -2.98 -23.85
N ILE A 64 18.78 -3.79 -24.58
CA ILE A 64 19.32 -4.70 -25.62
C ILE A 64 19.86 -3.90 -26.81
N GLU A 65 19.21 -2.78 -27.16
CA GLU A 65 19.65 -1.87 -28.22
C GLU A 65 20.85 -0.99 -27.82
N GLY A 66 21.24 -1.01 -26.55
CA GLY A 66 22.36 -0.21 -26.03
C GLY A 66 22.04 1.29 -25.91
N ILE A 67 20.76 1.64 -25.73
CA ILE A 67 20.30 3.03 -25.58
C ILE A 67 20.02 3.31 -24.10
N ASP A 68 21.09 3.43 -23.33
CA ASP A 68 21.05 3.52 -21.86
C ASP A 68 20.28 4.75 -21.34
N ASP A 69 20.32 5.86 -22.08
CA ASP A 69 19.57 7.09 -21.76
C ASP A 69 18.05 6.85 -21.67
N ILE A 70 17.51 6.00 -22.56
CA ILE A 70 16.09 5.67 -22.57
C ILE A 70 15.76 4.77 -21.37
N VAL A 71 16.65 3.84 -21.02
CA VAL A 71 16.46 2.93 -19.88
C VAL A 71 16.38 3.74 -18.58
N ILE A 72 17.36 4.62 -18.34
CA ILE A 72 17.42 5.45 -17.13
C ILE A 72 16.24 6.43 -17.10
N GLY A 73 15.96 7.09 -18.22
CA GLY A 73 14.85 8.03 -18.35
C GLY A 73 13.49 7.39 -18.08
N ASN A 74 13.28 6.17 -18.57
CA ASN A 74 12.05 5.41 -18.33
C ASN A 74 11.87 5.04 -16.84
N VAL A 75 12.91 4.50 -16.19
CA VAL A 75 12.82 4.10 -14.78
C VAL A 75 12.61 5.30 -13.86
N LEU A 76 13.39 6.37 -14.03
CA LEU A 76 13.26 7.58 -13.21
C LEU A 76 11.94 8.31 -13.48
N GLY A 77 11.56 8.42 -14.75
CA GLY A 77 10.34 9.10 -15.18
C GLY A 77 9.08 8.42 -14.63
N ALA A 78 8.96 7.10 -14.82
CA ALA A 78 7.78 6.34 -14.38
C ALA A 78 7.57 6.41 -12.86
N ASN A 79 8.65 6.26 -12.08
CA ASN A 79 8.58 6.35 -10.62
C ASN A 79 8.23 7.78 -10.15
N THR A 80 8.81 8.80 -10.79
CA THR A 80 8.54 10.21 -10.47
C THR A 80 7.10 10.59 -10.78
N VAL A 81 6.60 10.23 -11.97
CA VAL A 81 5.20 10.47 -12.37
C VAL A 81 4.24 9.70 -11.46
N GLY A 82 4.56 8.45 -11.11
CA GLY A 82 3.75 7.65 -10.20
C GLY A 82 3.56 8.30 -8.83
N VAL A 83 4.64 8.79 -8.21
CA VAL A 83 4.58 9.39 -6.88
C VAL A 83 4.09 10.85 -6.92
N LEU A 84 4.58 11.66 -7.84
CA LEU A 84 4.27 13.10 -7.83
C LEU A 84 2.94 13.42 -8.50
N VAL A 85 2.59 12.72 -9.58
CA VAL A 85 1.40 13.03 -10.37
C VAL A 85 0.27 12.08 -10.02
N VAL A 86 0.46 10.77 -10.19
CA VAL A 86 -0.62 9.79 -10.03
C VAL A 86 -1.10 9.71 -8.58
N LEU A 87 -0.18 9.55 -7.63
CA LEU A 87 -0.51 9.48 -6.20
C LEU A 87 -1.12 10.78 -5.68
N SER A 88 -0.54 11.94 -6.02
CA SER A 88 -1.07 13.24 -5.61
C SER A 88 -2.46 13.50 -6.16
N LEU A 89 -2.69 13.18 -7.44
CA LEU A 89 -4.01 13.34 -8.06
C LEU A 89 -5.03 12.37 -7.46
N ALA A 90 -4.62 11.14 -7.13
CA ALA A 90 -5.49 10.18 -6.44
C ALA A 90 -5.95 10.72 -5.08
N VAL A 91 -5.02 11.29 -4.28
CA VAL A 91 -5.34 11.92 -2.99
C VAL A 91 -6.23 13.15 -3.16
N LEU A 92 -5.94 13.99 -4.16
CA LEU A 92 -6.72 15.20 -4.42
C LEU A 92 -8.17 14.90 -4.81
N LEU A 93 -8.38 13.84 -5.61
CA LEU A 93 -9.70 13.46 -6.12
C LEU A 93 -10.50 12.58 -5.15
N HIS A 94 -9.84 11.72 -4.37
CA HIS A 94 -10.52 10.69 -3.54
C HIS A 94 -10.33 10.88 -2.02
N GLY A 95 -9.54 11.87 -1.60
CA GLY A 95 -9.26 12.14 -0.20
C GLY A 95 -8.04 11.37 0.35
N PRO A 96 -7.76 11.49 1.66
CA PRO A 96 -6.53 10.98 2.27
C PRO A 96 -6.45 9.45 2.23
N LEU A 97 -5.27 8.94 1.83
CA LEU A 97 -4.96 7.51 1.82
C LEU A 97 -4.83 6.99 3.25
N ARG A 98 -5.71 6.06 3.63
CA ARG A 98 -5.61 5.35 4.90
C ARG A 98 -4.57 4.24 4.79
N MET A 99 -3.37 4.51 5.28
CA MET A 99 -2.28 3.53 5.38
C MET A 99 -2.26 2.90 6.76
N THR A 100 -1.99 1.60 6.83
CA THR A 100 -1.79 0.92 8.12
C THR A 100 -0.40 1.17 8.67
N ALA A 101 -0.21 1.09 9.99
CA ALA A 101 1.08 1.30 10.64
C ALA A 101 2.21 0.41 10.04
N GLY A 102 1.90 -0.82 9.62
CA GLY A 102 2.85 -1.69 8.95
C GLY A 102 3.35 -1.16 7.59
N VAL A 103 2.50 -0.47 6.84
CA VAL A 103 2.89 0.17 5.56
C VAL A 103 3.90 1.28 5.81
N PHE A 104 3.63 2.11 6.81
CA PHE A 104 4.51 3.22 7.15
C PHE A 104 5.83 2.76 7.78
N ALA A 105 5.80 1.73 8.62
CA ALA A 105 6.97 1.27 9.36
C ALA A 105 7.93 0.40 8.52
N ILE A 106 7.45 -0.23 7.45
CA ILE A 106 8.23 -1.23 6.70
C ILE A 106 8.33 -0.89 5.22
N ASP A 107 7.21 -0.68 4.53
CA ASP A 107 7.22 -0.45 3.08
C ASP A 107 7.87 0.90 2.74
N MET A 108 7.52 1.97 3.45
CA MET A 108 8.09 3.30 3.21
C MET A 108 9.62 3.34 3.39
N PRO A 109 10.19 2.83 4.51
CA PRO A 109 11.64 2.74 4.66
C PRO A 109 12.31 1.85 3.61
N MET A 110 11.69 0.74 3.19
CA MET A 110 12.24 -0.11 2.14
C MET A 110 12.29 0.59 0.79
N VAL A 111 11.19 1.23 0.38
CA VAL A 111 11.15 2.01 -0.88
C VAL A 111 12.20 3.12 -0.86
N LEU A 112 12.33 3.83 0.25
CA LEU A 112 13.34 4.87 0.40
C LEU A 112 14.76 4.30 0.39
N ALA A 113 15.00 3.17 1.05
CA ALA A 113 16.29 2.50 1.06
C ALA A 113 16.70 2.03 -0.35
N THR A 114 15.77 1.47 -1.12
CA THR A 114 16.03 1.07 -2.52
C THR A 114 16.27 2.28 -3.40
N ALA A 115 15.55 3.39 -3.21
CA ALA A 115 15.80 4.63 -3.95
C ALA A 115 17.18 5.23 -3.64
N ILE A 116 17.59 5.24 -2.36
CA ILE A 116 18.92 5.69 -1.95
C ILE A 116 19.99 4.75 -2.51
N LEU A 117 19.79 3.44 -2.42
CA LEU A 117 20.70 2.44 -2.99
C LEU A 117 20.89 2.68 -4.48
N PHE A 118 19.80 2.84 -5.23
CA PHE A 118 19.86 3.18 -6.65
C PHE A 118 20.66 4.48 -6.90
N ALA A 119 20.39 5.54 -6.14
CA ALA A 119 21.09 6.81 -6.29
C ALA A 119 22.60 6.71 -6.00
N LEU A 120 22.99 5.88 -5.02
CA LEU A 120 24.40 5.63 -4.70
C LEU A 120 25.10 4.82 -5.79
N LEU A 121 24.43 3.81 -6.33
CA LEU A 121 24.98 2.97 -7.40
C LEU A 121 25.04 3.72 -8.74
N ALA A 122 24.13 4.66 -8.98
CA ALA A 122 24.12 5.49 -10.17
C ALA A 122 25.05 6.72 -10.07
N ALA A 123 25.72 6.93 -8.94
CA ALA A 123 26.43 8.17 -8.65
C ALA A 123 27.70 8.39 -9.50
N ASP A 124 28.31 7.31 -9.99
CA ASP A 124 29.43 7.33 -10.93
C ASP A 124 28.99 7.48 -12.40
N GLY A 125 27.67 7.49 -12.65
CA GLY A 125 27.08 7.68 -13.97
C GLY A 125 26.91 6.39 -14.77
N GLU A 126 27.27 5.24 -14.23
CA GLU A 126 27.14 3.94 -14.91
C GLU A 126 26.46 2.92 -13.98
N ILE A 127 25.53 2.12 -14.49
CA ILE A 127 24.96 0.99 -13.73
C ILE A 127 25.67 -0.28 -14.21
N SER A 128 26.58 -0.81 -13.40
CA SER A 128 27.27 -2.05 -13.74
C SER A 128 26.35 -3.27 -13.57
N ARG A 129 26.79 -4.42 -14.11
CA ARG A 129 26.08 -5.71 -13.91
C ARG A 129 25.98 -6.10 -12.43
N PHE A 130 26.96 -5.69 -11.63
CA PHE A 130 26.94 -5.95 -10.20
C PHE A 130 25.88 -5.10 -9.50
N ASP A 131 25.78 -3.82 -9.87
CA ASP A 131 24.79 -2.88 -9.33
C ASP A 131 23.37 -3.32 -9.70
N ALA A 132 23.17 -3.74 -10.94
CA ALA A 132 21.91 -4.32 -11.40
C ALA A 132 21.55 -5.59 -10.62
N ALA A 133 22.50 -6.49 -10.36
CA ALA A 133 22.27 -7.69 -9.56
C ALA A 133 21.88 -7.35 -8.11
N LEU A 134 22.51 -6.33 -7.51
CA LEU A 134 22.20 -5.87 -6.16
C LEU A 134 20.80 -5.25 -6.08
N LEU A 135 20.42 -4.42 -7.05
CA LEU A 135 19.07 -3.86 -7.15
C LEU A 135 18.01 -4.96 -7.34
N LEU A 136 18.28 -5.93 -8.21
CA LEU A 136 17.38 -7.05 -8.46
C LEU A 136 17.22 -7.94 -7.22
N LEU A 137 18.31 -8.19 -6.49
CA LEU A 137 18.28 -8.90 -5.22
C LEU A 137 17.46 -8.14 -4.17
N SER A 138 17.60 -6.81 -4.09
CA SER A 138 16.80 -5.99 -3.18
C SER A 138 15.30 -6.08 -3.47
N ALA A 139 14.93 -6.06 -4.76
CA ALA A 139 13.54 -6.22 -5.20
C ALA A 139 13.01 -7.63 -4.87
N LEU A 140 13.81 -8.67 -5.11
CA LEU A 140 13.43 -10.05 -4.79
C LEU A 140 13.27 -10.25 -3.27
N MET A 141 14.16 -9.69 -2.46
CA MET A 141 14.06 -9.71 -1.00
C MET A 141 12.78 -9.04 -0.51
N TYR A 142 12.44 -7.86 -1.05
CA TYR A 142 11.18 -7.18 -0.74
C TYR A 142 9.96 -8.01 -1.14
N LEU A 143 10.00 -8.66 -2.30
CA LEU A 143 8.93 -9.52 -2.79
C LEU A 143 8.71 -10.72 -1.87
N VAL A 144 9.79 -11.43 -1.52
CA VAL A 144 9.75 -12.59 -0.61
C VAL A 144 9.25 -12.18 0.76
N TYR A 145 9.75 -11.06 1.30
CA TYR A 145 9.28 -10.51 2.56
C TYR A 145 7.77 -10.23 2.53
N THR A 146 7.29 -9.55 1.49
CA THR A 146 5.88 -9.19 1.33
C THR A 146 4.97 -10.40 1.14
N VAL A 147 5.43 -11.46 0.48
CA VAL A 147 4.61 -12.66 0.23
C VAL A 147 4.58 -13.61 1.42
N PHE A 148 5.71 -13.80 2.11
CA PHE A 148 5.83 -14.86 3.14
C PHE A 148 5.76 -14.36 4.58
N TYR A 149 6.23 -13.14 4.85
CA TYR A 149 6.32 -12.60 6.22
C TYR A 149 5.23 -11.59 6.53
N ARG A 150 4.52 -11.12 5.52
CA ARG A 150 3.40 -10.21 5.70
C ARG A 150 2.12 -11.00 5.91
N ASP A 151 2.03 -11.57 7.11
CA ASP A 151 0.86 -12.28 7.61
C ASP A 151 -0.37 -11.34 7.63
N ASP A 152 -1.55 -11.92 7.42
CA ASP A 152 -2.87 -11.28 7.29
C ASP A 152 -3.30 -10.37 8.48
N ASP A 153 -2.45 -10.20 9.48
CA ASP A 153 -2.72 -9.52 10.74
C ASP A 153 -2.58 -7.99 10.72
N THR A 154 -2.32 -7.38 9.58
CA THR A 154 -2.29 -5.91 9.49
C THR A 154 -3.69 -5.28 9.72
N GLN A 155 -4.77 -6.05 9.74
CA GLN A 155 -6.07 -5.62 10.28
C GLN A 155 -6.23 -5.88 11.79
N GLN A 156 -5.51 -6.83 12.38
CA GLN A 156 -5.60 -7.16 13.81
C GLN A 156 -4.66 -6.33 14.69
N VAL A 157 -3.47 -5.93 14.20
CA VAL A 157 -2.50 -5.16 14.99
C VAL A 157 -3.01 -3.76 15.33
N GLY A 158 -3.86 -3.16 14.49
CA GLY A 158 -4.53 -1.88 14.82
C GLY A 158 -5.51 -2.02 15.98
N ILE A 159 -6.29 -3.10 16.04
CA ILE A 159 -7.25 -3.37 17.12
C ILE A 159 -6.54 -3.80 18.40
N VAL A 160 -5.49 -4.63 18.32
CA VAL A 160 -4.76 -5.10 19.51
C VAL A 160 -3.85 -4.00 20.09
N ALA A 161 -3.24 -3.15 19.27
CA ALA A 161 -2.48 -1.98 19.75
C ALA A 161 -3.39 -0.89 20.32
N PHE A 162 -4.55 -0.65 19.68
CA PHE A 162 -5.57 0.27 20.20
C PHE A 162 -6.19 -0.27 21.50
N LEU A 163 -6.56 -1.56 21.57
CA LEU A 163 -7.02 -2.19 22.80
C LEU A 163 -5.92 -2.20 23.86
N GLY A 164 -4.65 -2.42 23.49
CA GLY A 164 -3.51 -2.37 24.41
C GLY A 164 -3.27 -0.98 25.00
N GLN A 165 -3.54 0.09 24.24
CA GLN A 165 -3.46 1.48 24.72
C GLN A 165 -4.72 1.90 25.50
N VAL A 166 -5.91 1.46 25.09
CA VAL A 166 -7.18 1.71 25.80
C VAL A 166 -7.28 0.91 27.11
N LEU A 167 -6.70 -0.30 27.17
CA LEU A 167 -6.58 -1.11 28.38
C LEU A 167 -5.42 -0.67 29.29
N ARG A 168 -4.54 0.23 28.84
CA ARG A 168 -3.47 0.79 29.66
C ARG A 168 -3.46 2.33 29.62
N PRO A 169 -4.40 3.00 30.30
CA PRO A 169 -4.18 4.37 30.72
C PRO A 169 -3.41 4.34 32.06
N GLY A 170 -2.10 4.52 31.99
CA GLY A 170 -1.29 4.98 33.13
C GLY A 170 -0.73 3.92 34.09
N GLY A 171 0.59 4.03 34.32
CA GLY A 171 1.21 3.94 35.64
C GLY A 171 1.11 2.62 36.43
N ALA A 172 2.25 1.99 36.66
CA ALA A 172 2.43 0.91 37.62
C ALA A 172 1.85 1.23 39.02
N SER A 173 0.91 0.42 39.54
CA SER A 173 0.80 0.10 40.98
C SER A 173 -0.23 -1.00 41.27
N ARG A 174 0.21 -2.00 42.06
CA ARG A 174 -0.53 -2.93 42.94
C ARG A 174 -2.07 -3.03 42.80
N SER A 175 -2.58 -3.98 42.01
CA SER A 175 -3.79 -4.78 42.34
C SER A 175 -4.08 -5.80 41.23
N GLY A 176 -3.33 -6.91 41.24
CA GLY A 176 -3.48 -8.01 40.28
C GLY A 176 -4.55 -9.05 40.65
N ALA A 177 -5.58 -8.71 41.42
CA ALA A 177 -6.47 -9.74 42.00
C ALA A 177 -7.94 -9.68 41.54
N ALA A 178 -8.42 -8.60 40.94
CA ALA A 178 -9.87 -8.41 40.70
C ALA A 178 -10.34 -8.68 39.25
N LEU A 179 -9.45 -9.00 38.31
CA LEU A 179 -9.78 -9.19 36.88
C LEU A 179 -9.51 -10.61 36.37
N ARG A 180 -9.67 -11.63 37.24
CA ARG A 180 -9.68 -13.05 36.83
C ARG A 180 -11.05 -13.52 36.34
N ASP A 181 -12.13 -12.80 36.63
CA ASP A 181 -13.47 -13.21 36.23
C ASP A 181 -13.90 -12.56 34.92
N GLY A 182 -13.95 -13.38 33.86
CA GLY A 182 -14.32 -13.04 32.48
C GLY A 182 -15.75 -12.50 32.26
N ALA A 183 -16.31 -11.77 33.22
CA ALA A 183 -17.61 -11.12 33.14
C ALA A 183 -17.64 -9.99 32.09
N ALA A 184 -16.54 -9.23 31.94
CA ALA A 184 -16.47 -8.15 30.95
C ALA A 184 -16.45 -8.68 29.50
N VAL A 185 -15.74 -9.78 29.26
CA VAL A 185 -15.66 -10.45 27.95
C VAL A 185 -17.00 -11.07 27.57
N ARG A 186 -17.72 -11.67 28.53
CA ARG A 186 -19.05 -12.23 28.32
C ARG A 186 -20.09 -11.16 27.94
N ARG A 187 -20.04 -9.98 28.59
CA ARG A 187 -20.95 -8.86 28.29
C ARG A 187 -20.72 -8.24 26.91
N ALA A 188 -19.47 -8.12 26.48
CA ALA A 188 -19.14 -7.62 25.14
C ALA A 188 -19.60 -8.60 24.04
N ALA A 189 -19.47 -9.91 24.28
CA ALA A 189 -19.92 -10.94 23.34
C ALA A 189 -21.45 -11.01 23.20
N GLU A 190 -22.21 -10.75 24.26
CA GLU A 190 -23.68 -10.70 24.22
C GLU A 190 -24.21 -9.53 23.38
N ILE A 191 -23.59 -8.34 23.47
CA ILE A 191 -24.01 -7.14 22.74
C ILE A 191 -23.80 -7.32 21.23
N VAL A 192 -22.70 -7.97 20.83
CA VAL A 192 -22.38 -8.27 19.43
C VAL A 192 -23.32 -9.33 18.85
N ARG A 193 -23.71 -10.34 19.63
CA ARG A 193 -24.65 -11.38 19.19
C ARG A 193 -26.09 -10.87 19.06
N ALA A 194 -26.50 -9.90 19.89
CA ALA A 194 -27.85 -9.34 19.84
C ALA A 194 -28.14 -8.50 18.59
N HIS A 195 -27.12 -8.04 17.85
CA HIS A 195 -27.28 -7.10 16.73
C HIS A 195 -27.05 -7.69 15.32
N GLY A 196 -26.91 -9.02 15.19
CA GLY A 196 -27.19 -9.75 13.94
C GLY A 196 -26.42 -9.38 12.65
N GLY A 197 -25.32 -8.61 12.71
CA GLY A 197 -24.53 -8.22 11.53
C GLY A 197 -23.07 -7.91 11.88
N PRO A 198 -22.15 -7.88 10.90
CA PRO A 198 -20.75 -7.53 11.13
C PRO A 198 -20.67 -6.12 11.72
N ALA A 199 -19.98 -5.98 12.85
CA ALA A 199 -19.95 -4.78 13.67
C ALA A 199 -19.58 -3.53 12.83
N PRO A 200 -20.36 -2.44 12.87
CA PRO A 200 -20.01 -1.22 12.17
C PRO A 200 -18.81 -0.59 12.88
N ILE A 201 -17.69 -0.47 12.15
CA ILE A 201 -16.52 0.30 12.59
C ILE A 201 -16.92 1.79 12.49
N VAL A 202 -17.50 2.31 13.56
CA VAL A 202 -17.68 3.74 13.77
C VAL A 202 -16.30 4.33 14.08
N VAL A 203 -15.67 4.95 13.07
CA VAL A 203 -14.49 5.80 13.28
C VAL A 203 -14.98 7.09 13.92
N VAL A 204 -15.03 7.13 15.26
CA VAL A 204 -15.14 8.41 15.98
C VAL A 204 -13.79 9.09 15.89
N SER A 205 -13.72 10.14 15.07
CA SER A 205 -12.63 11.12 15.11
C SER A 205 -12.52 11.67 16.53
N ALA A 206 -11.51 11.19 17.26
CA ALA A 206 -11.17 11.63 18.60
C ALA A 206 -10.50 13.01 18.53
N HIS A 207 -11.29 14.06 18.28
CA HIS A 207 -10.87 15.42 18.59
C HIS A 207 -12.02 16.38 18.95
N GLU A 208 -13.27 16.09 18.57
CA GLU A 208 -14.41 16.95 18.95
C GLU A 208 -15.44 16.28 19.88
N GLY A 209 -15.50 14.95 19.90
CA GLY A 209 -16.48 14.21 20.72
C GLY A 209 -16.12 14.13 22.20
N VAL A 210 -14.83 14.02 22.53
CA VAL A 210 -14.37 13.85 23.92
C VAL A 210 -14.49 15.15 24.72
N THR A 211 -14.24 16.30 24.09
CA THR A 211 -14.36 17.62 24.73
C THR A 211 -15.81 17.94 25.09
N ARG A 212 -16.77 17.63 24.21
CA ARG A 212 -18.20 17.86 24.48
C ARG A 212 -18.80 16.90 25.51
N LEU A 213 -18.22 15.70 25.67
CA LEU A 213 -18.63 14.74 26.70
C LEU A 213 -18.07 15.12 28.07
N LEU A 214 -16.88 15.70 28.13
CA LEU A 214 -16.30 16.21 29.37
C LEU A 214 -16.97 17.52 29.83
N GLU A 215 -17.37 18.40 28.92
CA GLU A 215 -18.14 19.61 29.26
C GLU A 215 -19.55 19.30 29.78
N ARG A 216 -20.20 18.23 29.30
CA ARG A 216 -21.51 17.78 29.79
C ARG A 216 -21.47 16.98 31.09
N ALA A 217 -20.29 16.47 31.48
CA ALA A 217 -20.10 15.77 32.75
C ALA A 217 -19.61 16.72 33.86
N ALA A 218 -19.25 17.96 33.53
CA ALA A 218 -18.79 18.99 34.46
C ALA A 218 -19.84 20.09 34.75
N ALA A 219 -21.08 19.93 34.27
CA ALA A 219 -22.24 20.76 34.58
C ALA A 219 -23.37 19.88 35.15
#